data_AF-A0A3M1HL47-F1
#
_entry.id   AF-A0A3M1HL47-F1
#
_cell.length_a   1.000
_cell.length_b   1.000
_cell.length_c   1.000
_cell.angle_alpha   90.00
_cell.angle_beta   90.00
_cell.angle_gamma   90.00
#
_symmetry.space_group_name_H-M   'P 1'
#
loop_
_entity.id
_entity.type
_entity.pdbx_description
1 polymer ?
#
loop_
_entity_poly.entity_id
_entity_poly.type
_entity_poly.pdbx_seq_one_letter_code
_entity_poly.pdbx_strand_id
1 'polypeptide(L)'
;MRKGWGACVAALIFACPVWAQPFADWPKEDQEALLAAEEDYNFGDLEAVIAALEVLARKHPDAPRVWRLLAFAYTEKKAYAKAEKAFTRWRKLVGEAANQDRDAALYEARALEQAGKPDAAAQRLRAWLSEHPDDVDATIALINLDLRQRSWDEAGALAGRLQKHSSPSVKAAGFYFAAFIAAQRGDVPSAKKLAQRAKALDPQGAYAQAAEKLLAALRARTGGYAQASVGLFHTSNVELLPDIVMPRGSKRADNYLLGTLAAGWRSERWEIGYALAAQKYFRRTDFDLLMQTLRAPIHSGAWSIGPVLEHAMLAREFLFFGAGLDLH
;
A
#
# COMPACT_ATOMS: atom_id res chain seq x y z
N MET A 1 36.32 -46.88 48.69
CA MET A 1 35.99 -45.44 48.61
C MET A 1 36.16 -44.93 47.19
N ARG A 2 35.08 -44.68 46.47
CA ARG A 2 34.95 -43.55 45.50
C ARG A 2 33.49 -43.48 45.03
N LYS A 3 32.94 -42.28 45.16
CA LYS A 3 31.53 -41.90 44.95
C LYS A 3 31.19 -41.94 43.45
N GLY A 4 30.08 -42.60 43.10
CA GLY A 4 29.46 -42.47 41.78
C GLY A 4 28.67 -41.17 41.70
N TRP A 5 28.97 -40.34 40.70
CA TRP A 5 28.21 -39.15 40.36
C TRP A 5 26.96 -39.56 39.58
N GLY A 6 25.78 -39.23 40.12
CA GLY A 6 24.52 -39.28 39.39
C GLY A 6 24.44 -38.10 38.43
N ALA A 7 24.42 -38.38 37.13
CA ALA A 7 24.04 -37.41 36.12
C ALA A 7 22.52 -37.41 36.01
N CYS A 8 21.87 -36.38 36.57
CA CYS A 8 20.50 -36.02 36.23
C CYS A 8 20.49 -35.56 34.77
N VAL A 9 20.00 -36.41 33.87
CA VAL A 9 19.57 -35.97 32.54
C VAL A 9 18.24 -35.25 32.73
N ALA A 10 18.30 -33.93 32.86
CA ALA A 10 17.13 -33.08 32.71
C ALA A 10 16.67 -33.19 31.26
N ALA A 11 15.67 -34.04 31.00
CA ALA A 11 14.95 -34.06 29.75
C ALA A 11 14.25 -32.71 29.60
N LEU A 12 14.78 -31.86 28.72
CA LEU A 12 14.07 -30.71 28.16
C LEU A 12 12.88 -31.28 27.37
N ILE A 13 11.75 -31.47 28.04
CA ILE A 13 10.47 -31.64 27.39
C ILE A 13 10.22 -30.31 26.68
N PHE A 14 10.45 -30.27 25.36
CA PHE A 14 9.79 -29.28 24.52
C PHE A 14 8.30 -29.50 24.74
N ALA A 15 7.68 -28.70 25.61
CA ALA A 15 6.25 -28.73 25.80
C ALA A 15 5.64 -28.49 24.42
N CYS A 16 4.95 -29.51 23.89
CA CYS A 16 4.20 -29.36 22.66
C CYS A 16 3.30 -28.13 22.88
N PRO A 17 3.35 -27.10 22.01
CA PRO A 17 2.62 -25.88 22.26
C PRO A 17 1.15 -26.18 22.52
N VAL A 18 0.46 -25.37 23.33
CA VAL A 18 -0.91 -25.67 23.78
C VAL A 18 -1.89 -25.87 22.60
N TRP A 19 -1.62 -25.27 21.45
CA TRP A 19 -2.38 -25.49 20.19
C TRP A 19 -1.97 -26.75 19.41
N ALA A 20 -0.89 -27.41 19.78
CA ALA A 20 -0.41 -28.69 19.24
C ALA A 20 -0.67 -29.87 20.20
N GLN A 21 -1.38 -29.64 21.31
CA GLN A 21 -1.79 -30.68 22.25
C GLN A 21 -2.51 -31.84 21.54
N PRO A 22 -2.25 -33.09 21.94
CA PRO A 22 -2.86 -34.26 21.33
C PRO A 22 -4.37 -34.31 21.64
N PHE A 23 -5.16 -34.63 20.62
CA PHE A 23 -6.62 -34.83 20.70
C PHE A 23 -6.97 -36.32 20.88
N ALA A 24 -6.07 -37.09 21.49
CA ALA A 24 -6.18 -38.54 21.63
C ALA A 24 -7.42 -38.97 22.44
N ASP A 25 -7.92 -38.10 23.31
CA ASP A 25 -9.11 -38.33 24.14
C ASP A 25 -10.43 -38.06 23.40
N TRP A 26 -10.39 -37.56 22.16
CA TRP A 26 -11.61 -37.30 21.38
C TRP A 26 -12.16 -38.57 20.75
N PRO A 27 -13.48 -38.63 20.45
CA PRO A 27 -14.03 -39.69 19.61
C PRO A 27 -13.24 -39.80 18.30
N LYS A 28 -12.97 -41.04 17.86
CA LYS A 28 -12.13 -41.30 16.68
C LYS A 28 -12.63 -40.54 15.44
N GLU A 29 -13.95 -40.41 15.30
CA GLU A 29 -14.59 -39.68 14.21
C GLU A 29 -14.24 -38.18 14.22
N ASP A 30 -14.13 -37.56 15.39
CA ASP A 30 -13.75 -36.15 15.51
C ASP A 30 -12.25 -35.94 15.27
N GLN A 31 -11.42 -36.93 15.62
CA GLN A 31 -9.99 -36.93 15.29
C GLN A 31 -9.79 -37.01 13.78
N GLU A 32 -10.47 -37.94 13.11
CA GLU A 32 -10.43 -38.11 11.66
C GLU A 32 -10.96 -36.85 10.95
N ALA A 33 -12.05 -36.24 11.46
CA ALA A 33 -12.59 -35.00 10.90
C ALA A 33 -11.60 -33.82 11.02
N LEU A 34 -10.87 -33.69 12.13
CA LEU A 34 -9.86 -32.65 12.29
C LEU A 34 -8.67 -32.85 11.36
N LEU A 35 -8.19 -34.09 11.22
CA LEU A 35 -7.10 -34.44 10.31
C LEU A 35 -7.50 -34.19 8.85
N ALA A 36 -8.71 -34.60 8.45
CA ALA A 36 -9.25 -34.33 7.12
C ALA A 36 -9.35 -32.82 6.86
N ALA A 37 -9.83 -32.03 7.83
CA ALA A 37 -9.89 -30.57 7.69
C ALA A 37 -8.50 -29.93 7.56
N GLU A 38 -7.46 -30.47 8.19
CA GLU A 38 -6.08 -30.00 8.02
C GLU A 38 -5.53 -30.34 6.63
N GLU A 39 -5.83 -31.54 6.14
CA GLU A 39 -5.48 -31.97 4.78
C GLU A 39 -6.18 -31.11 3.73
N ASP A 40 -7.49 -30.93 3.84
CA ASP A 40 -8.30 -30.10 2.95
C ASP A 40 -7.86 -28.63 2.97
N TYR A 41 -7.41 -28.11 4.12
CA TYR A 41 -6.84 -26.76 4.22
C TYR A 41 -5.57 -26.63 3.37
N ASN A 42 -4.72 -27.66 3.37
CA ASN A 42 -3.52 -27.68 2.53
C ASN A 42 -3.87 -27.81 1.03
N PHE A 43 -4.97 -28.48 0.68
CA PHE A 43 -5.47 -28.57 -0.70
C PHE A 43 -6.33 -27.37 -1.13
N GLY A 44 -6.69 -26.47 -0.21
CA GLY A 44 -7.38 -25.22 -0.48
C GLY A 44 -8.91 -25.32 -0.57
N ASP A 45 -9.53 -26.43 -0.14
CA ASP A 45 -10.98 -26.53 -0.05
C ASP A 45 -11.51 -25.85 1.23
N LEU A 46 -11.42 -24.52 1.24
CA LEU A 46 -11.75 -23.71 2.42
C LEU A 46 -13.22 -23.87 2.87
N GLU A 47 -14.15 -24.24 1.98
CA GLU A 47 -15.56 -24.42 2.36
C GLU A 47 -15.76 -25.70 3.16
N ALA A 48 -15.20 -26.82 2.69
CA ALA A 48 -15.25 -28.09 3.42
C ALA A 48 -14.56 -27.97 4.78
N VAL A 49 -13.39 -27.31 4.80
CA VAL A 49 -12.62 -27.05 6.03
C VAL A 49 -13.44 -26.26 7.04
N ILE A 50 -14.03 -25.13 6.62
CA ILE A 50 -14.82 -24.28 7.51
C ILE A 50 -16.03 -25.06 8.05
N ALA A 51 -16.73 -25.81 7.19
CA ALA A 51 -17.89 -26.60 7.61
C ALA A 51 -17.52 -27.64 8.68
N ALA A 52 -16.43 -28.40 8.45
CA ALA A 52 -15.95 -29.40 9.39
C ALA A 52 -15.50 -28.75 10.72
N LEU A 53 -14.73 -27.67 10.65
CA LEU A 53 -14.22 -26.99 11.84
C LEU A 53 -15.30 -26.25 12.63
N GLU A 54 -16.35 -25.74 12.00
CA GLU A 54 -17.50 -25.17 12.71
C GLU A 54 -18.25 -26.24 13.53
N VAL A 55 -18.35 -27.48 13.03
CA VAL A 55 -18.93 -28.60 13.77
C VAL A 55 -18.03 -28.98 14.95
N LEU A 56 -16.72 -29.11 14.70
CA LEU A 56 -15.76 -29.43 15.76
C LEU A 56 -15.70 -28.34 16.83
N ALA A 57 -15.80 -27.07 16.47
CA ALA A 57 -15.80 -25.95 17.42
C ALA A 57 -17.04 -25.95 18.34
N ARG A 58 -18.16 -26.53 17.89
CA ARG A 58 -19.36 -26.72 18.72
C ARG A 58 -19.23 -27.92 19.65
N LYS A 59 -18.63 -29.02 19.19
CA LYS A 59 -18.40 -30.23 19.98
C LYS A 59 -17.31 -30.04 21.03
N HIS A 60 -16.23 -29.35 20.66
CA HIS A 60 -15.02 -29.14 21.45
C HIS A 60 -14.71 -27.63 21.59
N PRO A 61 -15.58 -26.86 22.29
CA PRO A 61 -15.48 -25.39 22.34
C PRO A 61 -14.24 -24.86 23.08
N ASP A 62 -13.57 -25.70 23.84
CA ASP A 62 -12.34 -25.45 24.60
C ASP A 62 -11.07 -25.88 23.86
N ALA A 63 -11.20 -26.42 22.64
CA ALA A 63 -10.08 -26.88 21.82
C ALA A 63 -9.37 -25.74 21.08
N PRO A 64 -8.17 -25.30 21.50
CA PRO A 64 -7.54 -24.14 20.87
C PRO A 64 -7.15 -24.40 19.41
N ARG A 65 -6.74 -25.63 19.09
CA ARG A 65 -6.33 -26.04 17.73
C ARG A 65 -7.44 -25.81 16.70
N VAL A 66 -8.69 -26.15 17.05
CA VAL A 66 -9.85 -25.95 16.16
C VAL A 66 -10.10 -24.47 15.93
N TRP A 67 -10.10 -23.65 16.98
CA TRP A 67 -10.31 -22.21 16.85
C TRP A 67 -9.20 -21.52 16.06
N ARG A 68 -7.95 -21.97 16.21
CA ARG A 68 -6.81 -21.48 15.42
C ARG A 68 -6.99 -21.79 13.94
N LEU A 69 -7.25 -23.05 13.60
CA LEU A 69 -7.39 -23.47 12.20
C LEU A 69 -8.63 -22.83 11.55
N LEU A 70 -9.73 -22.71 12.30
CA LEU A 70 -10.93 -22.02 11.84
C LEU A 70 -10.65 -20.53 11.57
N ALA A 71 -9.85 -19.87 12.42
CA ALA A 71 -9.42 -18.50 12.19
C ALA A 71 -8.56 -18.36 10.93
N PHE A 72 -7.67 -19.32 10.66
CA PHE A 72 -6.85 -19.34 9.45
C PHE A 72 -7.72 -19.53 8.20
N ALA A 73 -8.60 -20.53 8.21
CA ALA A 73 -9.54 -20.80 7.13
C ALA A 73 -10.44 -19.59 6.83
N TYR A 74 -10.99 -18.93 7.84
CA TYR A 74 -11.75 -17.70 7.65
C TYR A 74 -10.90 -16.55 7.09
N THR A 75 -9.62 -16.45 7.47
CA THR A 75 -8.72 -15.41 6.95
C THR A 75 -8.44 -15.61 5.47
N GLU A 76 -8.12 -16.83 5.05
CA GLU A 76 -7.90 -17.17 3.64
C GLU A 76 -9.18 -17.01 2.81
N LYS A 77 -10.34 -17.38 3.40
CA LYS A 77 -11.66 -17.17 2.78
C LYS A 77 -12.09 -15.70 2.74
N LYS A 78 -11.30 -14.79 3.32
CA LYS A 78 -11.58 -13.35 3.44
C LYS A 78 -12.80 -13.02 4.31
N ALA A 79 -13.22 -13.95 5.15
CA ALA A 79 -14.27 -13.76 6.16
C ALA A 79 -13.68 -13.10 7.42
N TYR A 80 -13.10 -11.91 7.29
CA TYR A 80 -12.27 -11.28 8.32
C TYR A 80 -12.97 -11.06 9.66
N ALA A 81 -14.26 -10.71 9.66
CA ALA A 81 -15.04 -10.57 10.89
C ALA A 81 -15.25 -11.91 11.63
N LYS A 82 -15.33 -13.03 10.90
CA LYS A 82 -15.40 -14.36 11.52
C LYS A 82 -14.02 -14.80 12.02
N ALA A 83 -12.97 -14.52 11.25
CA ALA A 83 -11.58 -14.78 11.63
C ALA A 83 -11.21 -14.08 12.96
N GLU A 84 -11.55 -12.79 13.11
CA GLU A 84 -11.31 -12.04 14.35
C GLU A 84 -11.97 -12.71 15.56
N LYS A 85 -13.23 -13.16 15.42
CA LYS A 85 -13.95 -13.85 16.51
C LYS A 85 -13.26 -15.17 16.87
N ALA A 86 -12.84 -15.95 15.87
CA ALA A 86 -12.13 -17.20 16.07
C ALA A 86 -10.76 -16.98 16.74
N PHE A 87 -9.99 -15.99 16.30
CA PHE A 87 -8.73 -15.59 16.95
C PHE A 87 -8.93 -15.12 18.39
N THR A 88 -9.97 -14.33 18.64
CA THR A 88 -10.31 -13.88 20.00
C THR A 88 -10.62 -15.07 20.90
N ARG A 89 -11.38 -16.06 20.41
CA ARG A 89 -11.68 -17.28 21.15
C ARG A 89 -10.42 -18.10 21.40
N TRP A 90 -9.59 -18.30 20.37
CA TRP A 90 -8.30 -19.00 20.49
C TRP A 90 -7.39 -18.34 21.53
N ARG A 91 -7.17 -17.02 21.47
CA ARG A 91 -6.35 -16.28 22.45
C ARG A 91 -6.86 -16.42 23.88
N LYS A 92 -8.18 -16.42 24.08
CA LYS A 92 -8.77 -16.65 25.42
C LYS A 92 -8.44 -18.04 25.97
N LEU A 93 -8.29 -19.05 25.12
CA LEU A 93 -7.99 -20.41 25.54
C LEU A 93 -6.49 -20.62 25.80
N VAL A 94 -5.62 -19.99 25.01
CA VAL A 94 -4.15 -20.18 25.13
C VAL A 94 -3.45 -19.15 25.99
N GLY A 95 -4.11 -18.01 26.29
CA GLY A 95 -3.56 -16.93 27.10
C GLY A 95 -2.27 -16.36 26.50
N GLU A 96 -1.27 -16.13 27.36
CA GLU A 96 0.06 -15.62 26.96
C GLU A 96 0.76 -16.49 25.92
N ALA A 97 0.45 -17.79 25.86
CA ALA A 97 1.02 -18.64 24.83
C ALA A 97 0.68 -18.11 23.43
N ALA A 98 -0.42 -17.38 23.21
CA ALA A 98 -0.75 -16.80 21.91
C ALA A 98 0.39 -16.01 21.23
N ASN A 99 1.29 -15.42 22.02
CA ASN A 99 2.45 -14.68 21.51
C ASN A 99 3.61 -15.56 21.06
N GLN A 100 3.54 -16.89 21.21
CA GLN A 100 4.54 -17.84 20.72
C GLN A 100 4.14 -18.49 19.38
N ASP A 101 2.97 -18.14 18.84
CA ASP A 101 2.48 -18.63 17.56
C ASP A 101 2.68 -17.60 16.44
N ARG A 102 3.77 -17.78 15.69
CA ARG A 102 4.15 -16.89 14.60
C ARG A 102 3.04 -16.74 13.56
N ASP A 103 2.52 -17.86 13.07
CA ASP A 103 1.55 -17.86 12.00
C ASP A 103 0.26 -17.20 12.48
N ALA A 104 -0.18 -17.50 13.70
CA ALA A 104 -1.35 -16.83 14.26
C ALA A 104 -1.15 -15.32 14.43
N ALA A 105 0.05 -14.85 14.78
CA ALA A 105 0.34 -13.42 14.82
C ALA A 105 0.18 -12.74 13.46
N LEU A 106 0.74 -13.35 12.40
CA LEU A 106 0.69 -12.82 11.04
C LEU A 106 -0.74 -12.87 10.45
N TYR A 107 -1.42 -14.00 10.62
CA TYR A 107 -2.79 -14.20 10.13
C TYR A 107 -3.79 -13.29 10.86
N GLU A 108 -3.68 -13.18 12.19
CA GLU A 108 -4.56 -12.31 12.97
C GLU A 108 -4.33 -10.85 12.60
N ALA A 109 -3.08 -10.40 12.44
CA ALA A 109 -2.78 -9.05 12.00
C ALA A 109 -3.37 -8.76 10.61
N ARG A 110 -3.24 -9.70 9.65
CA ARG A 110 -3.88 -9.58 8.33
C ARG A 110 -5.40 -9.49 8.44
N ALA A 111 -6.02 -10.36 9.24
CA ALA A 111 -7.47 -10.37 9.42
C ALA A 111 -7.97 -9.05 10.05
N LEU A 112 -7.29 -8.56 11.09
CA LEU A 112 -7.61 -7.29 11.75
C LEU A 112 -7.45 -6.10 10.80
N GLU A 113 -6.38 -6.07 10.01
CA GLU A 113 -6.16 -5.01 9.03
C GLU A 113 -7.31 -4.96 8.01
N GLN A 114 -7.64 -6.09 7.40
CA GLN A 114 -8.69 -6.17 6.38
C GLN A 114 -10.10 -5.98 6.95
N ALA A 115 -10.27 -6.21 8.25
CA ALA A 115 -11.49 -5.86 8.98
C ALA A 115 -11.59 -4.36 9.34
N GLY A 116 -10.65 -3.52 8.89
CA GLY A 116 -10.64 -2.09 9.18
C GLY A 116 -10.16 -1.73 10.59
N LYS A 117 -9.38 -2.62 11.23
CA LYS A 117 -8.80 -2.44 12.57
C LYS A 117 -7.26 -2.39 12.52
N PRO A 118 -6.67 -1.44 11.78
CA PRO A 118 -5.23 -1.42 11.53
C PRO A 118 -4.43 -1.15 12.82
N ASP A 119 -4.96 -0.44 13.81
CA ASP A 119 -4.28 -0.24 15.11
C ASP A 119 -4.16 -1.55 15.90
N ALA A 120 -5.22 -2.36 15.91
CA ALA A 120 -5.21 -3.66 16.56
C ALA A 120 -4.25 -4.63 15.85
N ALA A 121 -4.19 -4.59 14.52
CA ALA A 121 -3.22 -5.35 13.74
C ALA A 121 -1.77 -4.96 14.10
N ALA A 122 -1.50 -3.66 14.25
CA ALA A 122 -0.18 -3.15 14.61
C ALA A 122 0.20 -3.59 16.03
N GLN A 123 -0.72 -3.51 16.98
CA GLN A 123 -0.52 -4.01 18.35
C GLN A 123 -0.21 -5.51 18.35
N ARG A 124 -0.93 -6.31 17.55
CA ARG A 124 -0.69 -7.75 17.47
C ARG A 124 0.71 -8.09 16.97
N LEU A 125 1.18 -7.40 15.93
CA LEU A 125 2.54 -7.59 15.40
C LEU A 125 3.61 -7.06 16.36
N ARG A 126 3.36 -5.94 17.06
CA ARG A 126 4.29 -5.41 18.08
C ARG A 126 4.46 -6.36 19.25
N ALA A 127 3.38 -6.98 19.72
CA ALA A 127 3.43 -8.01 20.78
C ALA A 127 4.27 -9.23 20.36
N TRP A 128 4.12 -9.68 19.10
CA TRP A 128 4.99 -10.73 18.56
C TRP A 128 6.46 -10.29 18.48
N LEU A 129 6.71 -9.11 17.92
CA LEU A 129 8.06 -8.59 17.70
C LEU A 129 8.80 -8.18 18.98
N SER A 130 8.11 -7.99 20.11
CA SER A 130 8.77 -7.76 21.40
C SER A 130 9.48 -9.02 21.92
N GLU A 131 8.97 -10.20 21.58
CA GLU A 131 9.59 -11.50 21.93
C GLU A 131 10.46 -12.04 20.79
N HIS A 132 10.12 -11.70 19.54
CA HIS A 132 10.78 -12.18 18.33
C HIS A 132 11.32 -11.03 17.46
N PRO A 133 12.30 -10.23 17.94
CA PRO A 133 12.77 -9.04 17.25
C PRO A 133 13.47 -9.32 15.91
N ASP A 134 13.88 -10.55 15.65
CA ASP A 134 14.55 -10.94 14.41
C ASP A 134 13.59 -11.50 13.34
N ASP A 135 12.28 -11.54 13.60
CA ASP A 135 11.30 -11.97 12.60
C ASP A 135 11.12 -10.90 11.51
N VAL A 136 11.76 -11.16 10.38
CA VAL A 136 11.78 -10.27 9.22
C VAL A 136 10.39 -10.10 8.61
N ASP A 137 9.59 -11.15 8.48
CA ASP A 137 8.28 -11.04 7.81
C ASP A 137 7.29 -10.26 8.68
N ALA A 138 7.30 -10.50 9.99
CA ALA A 138 6.47 -9.73 10.92
C ALA A 138 6.90 -8.25 10.95
N THR A 139 8.20 -7.98 10.88
CA THR A 139 8.73 -6.61 10.77
C THR A 139 8.26 -5.93 9.49
N ILE A 140 8.32 -6.63 8.36
CA ILE A 140 7.84 -6.12 7.06
C ILE A 140 6.32 -5.89 7.07
N ALA A 141 5.54 -6.81 7.66
CA ALA A 141 4.10 -6.66 7.81
C ALA A 141 3.76 -5.40 8.61
N LEU A 142 4.48 -5.14 9.71
CA LEU A 142 4.28 -3.95 10.53
C LEU A 142 4.70 -2.67 9.79
N ILE A 143 5.83 -2.67 9.08
CA ILE A 143 6.23 -1.53 8.22
C ILE A 143 5.12 -1.19 7.24
N ASN A 144 4.60 -2.17 6.50
CA ASN A 144 3.56 -1.94 5.50
C ASN A 144 2.28 -1.35 6.11
N LEU A 145 1.94 -1.79 7.32
CA LEU A 145 0.80 -1.27 8.07
C LEU A 145 1.02 0.17 8.51
N ASP A 146 2.18 0.47 9.09
CA ASP A 146 2.57 1.83 9.51
C ASP A 146 2.63 2.78 8.30
N LEU A 147 3.13 2.33 7.14
CA LEU A 147 3.13 3.11 5.89
C LEU A 147 1.73 3.47 5.42
N ARG A 148 0.76 2.54 5.51
CA ARG A 148 -0.65 2.80 5.15
C ARG A 148 -1.30 3.80 6.10
N GLN A 149 -0.95 3.74 7.39
CA GLN A 149 -1.41 4.69 8.40
C GLN A 149 -0.67 6.05 8.33
N ARG A 150 0.35 6.17 7.47
CA ARG A 150 1.26 7.33 7.39
C ARG A 150 2.07 7.57 8.67
N SER A 151 2.26 6.53 9.47
CA SER A 151 3.13 6.47 10.65
C SER A 151 4.59 6.33 10.21
N TRP A 152 5.10 7.40 9.59
CA TRP A 152 6.38 7.37 8.88
C TRP A 152 7.59 7.15 9.78
N ASP A 153 7.54 7.63 11.02
CA ASP A 153 8.65 7.54 11.96
C ASP A 153 8.80 6.11 12.51
N GLU A 154 7.68 5.47 12.85
CA GLU A 154 7.61 4.07 13.26
C GLU A 154 8.09 3.14 12.14
N ALA A 155 7.55 3.33 10.93
CA ALA A 155 7.99 2.59 9.74
C ALA A 155 9.49 2.81 9.45
N GLY A 156 9.98 4.04 9.64
CA GLY A 156 11.39 4.40 9.46
C GLY A 156 12.31 3.70 10.45
N ALA A 157 11.91 3.60 11.72
CA ALA A 157 12.67 2.90 12.75
C ALA A 157 12.81 1.40 12.43
N LEU A 158 11.72 0.75 12.00
CA LEU A 158 11.72 -0.65 11.58
C LEU A 158 12.54 -0.87 10.31
N ALA A 159 12.41 0.01 9.31
CA ALA A 159 13.24 -0.05 8.10
C ALA A 159 14.75 0.08 8.44
N GLY A 160 15.11 0.94 9.40
CA GLY A 160 16.46 1.09 9.91
C GLY A 160 17.00 -0.17 10.59
N ARG A 161 16.15 -0.97 11.25
CA ARG A 161 16.54 -2.29 11.78
C ARG A 161 16.87 -3.27 10.64
N LEU A 162 16.01 -3.34 9.62
CA LEU A 162 16.25 -4.23 8.46
C LEU A 162 17.56 -3.88 7.71
N GLN A 163 17.94 -2.60 7.64
CA GLN A 163 19.22 -2.18 7.04
C GLN A 163 20.47 -2.70 7.76
N LYS A 164 20.34 -3.05 9.05
CA LYS A 164 21.44 -3.60 9.87
C LYS A 164 21.50 -5.14 9.83
N HIS A 165 20.49 -5.79 9.28
CA HIS A 165 20.41 -7.26 9.21
C HIS A 165 21.55 -7.85 8.37
N SER A 166 22.03 -9.06 8.65
CA SER A 166 23.18 -9.64 7.93
C SER A 166 22.89 -9.96 6.45
N SER A 167 21.71 -10.51 6.16
CA SER A 167 21.29 -10.89 4.81
C SER A 167 21.18 -9.68 3.85
N PRO A 168 21.82 -9.72 2.67
CA PRO A 168 21.70 -8.67 1.65
C PRO A 168 20.27 -8.39 1.20
N SER A 169 19.42 -9.41 1.07
CA SER A 169 18.02 -9.26 0.65
C SER A 169 17.18 -8.51 1.69
N VAL A 170 17.42 -8.76 2.98
CA VAL A 170 16.77 -8.06 4.09
C VAL A 170 17.26 -6.62 4.20
N LYS A 171 18.57 -6.38 4.02
CA LYS A 171 19.10 -5.01 3.92
C LYS A 171 18.45 -4.26 2.77
N ALA A 172 18.31 -4.89 1.60
CA ALA A 172 17.66 -4.30 0.44
C ALA A 172 16.21 -3.89 0.74
N ALA A 173 15.46 -4.72 1.47
CA ALA A 173 14.13 -4.37 1.97
C ALA A 173 14.14 -3.09 2.84
N GLY A 174 15.05 -3.03 3.83
CA GLY A 174 15.18 -1.86 4.70
C GLY A 174 15.54 -0.57 3.95
N PHE A 175 16.41 -0.64 2.94
CA PHE A 175 16.72 0.52 2.09
C PHE A 175 15.55 0.90 1.18
N TYR A 176 14.81 -0.08 0.65
CA TYR A 176 13.62 0.17 -0.16
C TYR A 176 12.54 0.91 0.64
N PHE A 177 12.19 0.45 1.84
CA PHE A 177 11.18 1.10 2.67
C PHE A 177 11.60 2.53 3.08
N ALA A 178 12.87 2.73 3.44
CA ALA A 178 13.39 4.08 3.70
C ALA A 178 13.31 4.99 2.47
N ALA A 179 13.61 4.46 1.28
CA ALA A 179 13.48 5.19 0.02
C ALA A 179 12.02 5.58 -0.25
N PHE A 180 11.09 4.67 0.00
CA PHE A 180 9.66 4.92 -0.15
C PHE A 180 9.19 6.03 0.81
N ILE A 181 9.58 5.96 2.09
CA ILE A 181 9.26 7.00 3.09
C ILE A 181 9.82 8.36 2.65
N ALA A 182 11.08 8.42 2.21
CA ALA A 182 11.68 9.66 1.70
C ALA A 182 10.90 10.21 0.49
N ALA A 183 10.47 9.35 -0.43
CA ALA A 183 9.65 9.75 -1.57
C ALA A 183 8.28 10.31 -1.16
N GLN A 184 7.63 9.72 -0.15
CA GLN A 184 6.36 10.21 0.40
C GLN A 184 6.51 11.57 1.11
N ARG A 185 7.67 11.82 1.73
CA ARG A 185 8.02 13.11 2.35
C ARG A 185 8.52 14.17 1.35
N GLY A 186 8.62 13.84 0.07
CA GLY A 186 9.12 14.75 -0.97
C GLY A 186 10.64 14.89 -1.03
N ASP A 187 11.39 14.15 -0.22
CA ASP A 187 12.87 14.10 -0.28
C ASP A 187 13.32 13.16 -1.41
N VAL A 188 13.16 13.64 -2.65
CA VAL A 188 13.54 12.92 -3.87
C VAL A 188 15.04 12.58 -3.92
N PRO A 189 15.99 13.46 -3.53
CA PRO A 189 17.41 13.11 -3.47
C PRO A 189 17.68 11.87 -2.61
N SER A 190 17.18 11.86 -1.37
CA SER A 190 17.37 10.73 -0.46
C SER A 190 16.66 9.48 -0.99
N ALA A 191 15.44 9.62 -1.50
CA ALA A 191 14.69 8.50 -2.08
C ALA A 191 15.47 7.83 -3.22
N LYS A 192 16.04 8.61 -4.15
CA LYS A 192 16.87 8.08 -5.25
C LYS A 192 18.09 7.33 -4.72
N LYS A 193 18.84 7.93 -3.78
CA LYS A 193 20.05 7.33 -3.20
C LYS A 193 19.74 6.01 -2.49
N LEU A 194 18.69 5.99 -1.67
CA LEU A 194 18.28 4.81 -0.90
C LEU A 194 17.76 3.69 -1.83
N ALA A 195 16.95 4.03 -2.84
CA ALA A 195 16.45 3.05 -3.81
C ALA A 195 17.59 2.45 -4.67
N GLN A 196 18.58 3.26 -5.06
CA GLN A 196 19.78 2.76 -5.72
C GLN A 196 20.57 1.78 -4.84
N ARG A 197 20.66 2.07 -3.53
CA ARG A 197 21.32 1.17 -2.58
C ARG A 197 20.57 -0.15 -2.44
N ALA A 198 19.24 -0.11 -2.35
CA ALA A 198 18.41 -1.33 -2.34
C ALA A 198 18.65 -2.18 -3.60
N LYS A 199 18.64 -1.55 -4.79
CA LYS A 199 18.90 -2.23 -6.06
C LYS A 199 20.30 -2.86 -6.14
N ALA A 200 21.32 -2.21 -5.57
CA ALA A 200 22.69 -2.71 -5.61
C ALA A 200 22.94 -3.91 -4.67
N LEU A 201 22.17 -4.03 -3.59
CA LEU A 201 22.38 -5.07 -2.57
C LEU A 201 21.84 -6.44 -2.99
N ASP A 202 20.72 -6.45 -3.71
CA ASP A 202 20.07 -7.68 -4.19
C ASP A 202 19.46 -7.47 -5.58
N PRO A 203 20.27 -7.35 -6.65
CA PRO A 203 19.80 -6.90 -7.96
C PRO A 203 18.68 -7.74 -8.58
N GLN A 204 18.55 -9.01 -8.20
CA GLN A 204 17.53 -9.94 -8.72
C GLN A 204 16.32 -10.06 -7.77
N GLY A 205 16.44 -9.59 -6.52
CA GLY A 205 15.41 -9.71 -5.51
C GLY A 205 14.20 -8.80 -5.73
N ALA A 206 13.09 -9.17 -5.08
CA ALA A 206 11.82 -8.45 -5.18
C ALA A 206 11.94 -6.96 -4.78
N TYR A 207 12.74 -6.64 -3.77
CA TYR A 207 12.94 -5.27 -3.31
C TYR A 207 13.79 -4.43 -4.25
N ALA A 208 14.71 -5.03 -5.02
CA ALA A 208 15.41 -4.30 -6.09
C ALA A 208 14.48 -3.97 -7.25
N GLN A 209 13.59 -4.89 -7.64
CA GLN A 209 12.57 -4.62 -8.65
C GLN A 209 11.59 -3.53 -8.18
N ALA A 210 11.18 -3.57 -6.91
CA ALA A 210 10.36 -2.52 -6.32
C ALA A 210 11.08 -1.17 -6.27
N ALA A 211 12.36 -1.16 -5.91
CA ALA A 211 13.20 0.04 -5.93
C ALA A 211 13.40 0.59 -7.35
N GLU A 212 13.51 -0.27 -8.36
CA GLU A 212 13.57 0.14 -9.77
C GLU A 212 12.27 0.81 -10.23
N LYS A 213 11.11 0.24 -9.87
CA LYS A 213 9.81 0.89 -10.12
C LYS A 213 9.71 2.25 -9.44
N LEU A 214 10.18 2.36 -8.19
CA LEU A 214 10.24 3.63 -7.48
C LEU A 214 11.15 4.64 -8.20
N LEU A 215 12.35 4.23 -8.61
CA LEU A 215 13.28 5.09 -9.36
C LEU A 215 12.67 5.55 -10.69
N ALA A 216 11.98 4.67 -11.41
CA ALA A 216 11.27 5.04 -12.64
C ALA A 216 10.17 6.07 -12.37
N ALA A 217 9.37 5.90 -11.31
CA ALA A 217 8.36 6.87 -10.91
C ALA A 217 8.97 8.23 -10.51
N LEU A 218 10.10 8.22 -9.80
CA LEU A 218 10.84 9.44 -9.44
C LEU A 218 11.44 10.14 -10.66
N ARG A 219 11.89 9.39 -11.68
CA ARG A 219 12.33 9.96 -12.97
C ARG A 219 11.16 10.50 -13.79
N ALA A 220 10.01 9.85 -13.80
CA ALA A 220 8.82 10.40 -14.46
C ALA A 220 8.40 11.76 -13.86
N ARG A 221 8.72 11.99 -12.57
CA ARG A 221 8.58 13.29 -11.93
C ARG A 221 9.68 14.29 -12.26
N THR A 222 10.84 13.86 -12.79
CA THR A 222 11.99 14.73 -13.07
C THR A 222 12.67 14.37 -14.40
N GLY A 223 12.61 15.26 -15.37
CA GLY A 223 13.23 15.10 -16.68
C GLY A 223 12.45 15.84 -17.75
N GLY A 224 12.78 15.56 -19.01
CA GLY A 224 12.00 16.02 -20.16
C GLY A 224 10.62 15.37 -20.18
N TYR A 225 9.58 16.16 -20.47
CA TYR A 225 8.23 15.68 -20.70
C TYR A 225 7.67 16.26 -22.00
N ALA A 226 6.78 15.50 -22.63
CA ALA A 226 5.96 15.94 -23.74
C ALA A 226 4.56 15.36 -23.54
N GLN A 227 3.54 16.19 -23.74
CA GLN A 227 2.14 15.85 -23.59
C GLN A 227 1.38 16.41 -24.79
N ALA A 228 0.51 15.57 -25.36
CA ALA A 228 -0.45 15.99 -26.37
C ALA A 228 -1.82 15.49 -25.96
N SER A 229 -2.84 16.33 -26.06
CA SER A 229 -4.23 15.93 -25.83
C SER A 229 -5.16 16.60 -26.83
N VAL A 230 -6.25 15.91 -27.16
CA VAL A 230 -7.34 16.45 -27.96
C VAL A 230 -8.63 16.04 -27.29
N GLY A 231 -9.49 17.00 -26.99
CA GLY A 231 -10.82 16.78 -26.43
C GLY A 231 -11.90 17.37 -27.32
N LEU A 232 -13.02 16.65 -27.42
CA LEU A 232 -14.26 17.15 -28.03
C LEU A 232 -15.19 17.60 -26.91
N PHE A 233 -15.55 18.87 -26.91
CA PHE A 233 -16.40 19.47 -25.90
C PHE A 233 -17.73 19.90 -26.52
N HIS A 234 -18.81 19.67 -25.78
CA HIS A 234 -20.15 20.08 -26.15
C HIS A 234 -20.54 21.32 -25.34
N THR A 235 -20.78 22.44 -26.00
CA THR A 235 -21.34 23.62 -25.34
C THR A 235 -22.83 23.66 -25.59
N SER A 236 -23.60 23.39 -24.54
CA SER A 236 -24.99 23.82 -24.50
C SER A 236 -24.96 25.31 -24.22
N ASN A 237 -25.44 26.14 -25.16
CA ASN A 237 -25.56 27.58 -24.95
C ASN A 237 -26.57 27.83 -23.82
N VAL A 238 -26.10 27.87 -22.58
CA VAL A 238 -26.73 28.70 -21.56
C VAL A 238 -26.41 30.11 -22.02
N GLU A 239 -27.39 30.79 -22.61
CA GLU A 239 -27.28 32.22 -22.92
C GLU A 239 -26.73 32.90 -21.66
N LEU A 240 -25.59 33.59 -21.79
CA LEU A 240 -25.06 34.46 -20.74
C LEU A 240 -26.04 35.64 -20.58
N LEU A 241 -27.16 35.37 -19.92
CA LEU A 241 -28.08 36.35 -19.38
C LEU A 241 -27.64 36.65 -17.94
N PRO A 242 -27.92 37.85 -17.40
CA PRO A 242 -27.62 38.19 -16.01
C PRO A 242 -28.22 37.21 -14.99
N ASP A 243 -29.26 36.47 -15.40
CA ASP A 243 -29.98 35.48 -14.60
C ASP A 243 -30.00 34.14 -15.33
N ILE A 244 -29.62 33.06 -14.62
CA ILE A 244 -29.54 31.70 -15.15
C ILE A 244 -30.94 31.22 -15.56
N VAL A 245 -31.28 31.31 -16.85
CA VAL A 245 -32.49 30.72 -17.43
C VAL A 245 -32.11 29.52 -18.30
N MET A 246 -32.60 28.33 -17.93
CA MET A 246 -32.43 27.11 -18.73
C MET A 246 -33.13 27.25 -20.09
N PRO A 247 -32.47 26.95 -21.23
CA PRO A 247 -33.07 27.12 -22.54
C PRO A 247 -34.23 26.13 -22.77
N ARG A 248 -35.39 26.65 -23.18
CA ARG A 248 -36.50 25.85 -23.75
C ARG A 248 -36.45 25.93 -25.27
N GLY A 249 -36.16 24.81 -25.94
CA GLY A 249 -36.21 24.67 -27.40
C GLY A 249 -35.01 23.91 -27.98
N SER A 250 -35.12 23.45 -29.24
CA SER A 250 -34.10 22.70 -29.99
C SER A 250 -32.90 23.56 -30.44
N LYS A 251 -32.46 24.51 -29.61
CA LYS A 251 -31.35 25.41 -29.92
C LYS A 251 -30.06 24.60 -30.02
N ARG A 252 -29.43 24.67 -31.20
CA ARG A 252 -28.25 23.90 -31.60
C ARG A 252 -27.07 24.23 -30.67
N ALA A 253 -26.64 23.26 -29.87
CA ALA A 253 -25.34 23.28 -29.22
C ALA A 253 -24.21 23.50 -30.24
N ASP A 254 -23.18 24.23 -29.83
CA ASP A 254 -21.94 24.30 -30.60
C ASP A 254 -20.89 23.41 -29.92
N ASN A 255 -20.20 22.61 -30.72
CA ASN A 255 -19.12 21.77 -30.20
C ASN A 255 -17.80 22.46 -30.54
N TYR A 256 -16.77 22.20 -29.76
CA TYR A 256 -15.42 22.62 -30.08
C TYR A 256 -14.42 21.51 -29.83
N LEU A 257 -13.32 21.56 -30.57
CA LEU A 257 -12.13 20.78 -30.30
C LEU A 257 -11.18 21.62 -29.47
N LEU A 258 -10.63 21.05 -28.41
CA LEU A 258 -9.51 21.61 -27.66
C LEU A 258 -8.31 20.70 -27.86
N GLY A 259 -7.29 21.21 -28.53
CA GLY A 259 -5.98 20.59 -28.61
C GLY A 259 -5.02 21.25 -27.61
N THR A 260 -4.24 20.44 -26.91
CA THR A 260 -3.13 20.94 -26.08
C THR A 260 -1.85 20.20 -26.44
N LEU A 261 -0.78 20.94 -26.66
CA LEU A 261 0.59 20.44 -26.75
C LEU A 261 1.39 21.08 -25.63
N ALA A 262 2.09 20.30 -24.83
CA ALA A 262 2.99 20.82 -23.81
C ALA A 262 4.30 20.04 -23.82
N ALA A 263 5.42 20.73 -23.68
CA ALA A 263 6.71 20.12 -23.52
C ALA A 263 7.55 20.94 -22.57
N GLY A 264 8.45 20.28 -21.84
CA GLY A 264 9.29 20.97 -20.89
C GLY A 264 10.30 20.06 -20.24
N TRP A 265 11.03 20.63 -19.30
CA TRP A 265 11.97 19.94 -18.47
C TRP A 265 11.70 20.27 -17.01
N ARG A 266 11.54 19.24 -16.18
CA ARG A 266 11.32 19.38 -14.75
C ARG A 266 12.49 18.80 -13.96
N SER A 267 13.00 19.57 -13.01
CA SER A 267 13.92 19.10 -11.99
C SER A 267 13.22 18.99 -10.64
N GLU A 268 13.97 18.74 -9.58
CA GLU A 268 13.45 18.71 -8.21
C GLU A 268 13.17 20.12 -7.64
N ARG A 269 13.73 21.18 -8.24
CA ARG A 269 13.63 22.55 -7.73
C ARG A 269 13.09 23.56 -8.73
N TRP A 270 13.09 23.22 -10.00
CA TRP A 270 12.67 24.13 -11.06
C TRP A 270 12.08 23.34 -12.22
N GLU A 271 11.15 23.96 -12.93
CA GLU A 271 10.62 23.48 -14.20
C GLU A 271 10.82 24.58 -15.24
N ILE A 272 11.00 24.21 -16.50
CA ILE A 272 10.73 25.08 -17.63
C ILE A 272 9.78 24.35 -18.57
N GLY A 273 8.69 24.99 -18.93
CA GLY A 273 7.62 24.34 -19.69
C GLY A 273 6.99 25.30 -20.68
N TYR A 274 6.77 24.83 -21.90
CA TYR A 274 5.98 25.49 -22.91
C TYR A 274 4.68 24.71 -23.11
N ALA A 275 3.56 25.42 -23.21
CA ALA A 275 2.27 24.87 -23.54
C ALA A 275 1.61 25.70 -24.65
N LEU A 276 0.99 25.01 -25.60
CA LEU A 276 0.16 25.55 -26.67
C LEU A 276 -1.22 24.91 -26.52
N ALA A 277 -2.25 25.72 -26.31
CA ALA A 277 -3.64 25.31 -26.32
C ALA A 277 -4.35 25.98 -27.51
N ALA A 278 -5.11 25.21 -28.27
CA ALA A 278 -5.90 25.68 -29.37
C ALA A 278 -7.33 25.16 -29.25
N GLN A 279 -8.28 26.07 -29.15
CA GLN A 279 -9.71 25.80 -29.16
C GLN A 279 -10.28 26.19 -30.52
N LYS A 280 -11.03 25.27 -31.13
CA LYS A 280 -11.68 25.51 -32.42
C LYS A 280 -13.15 25.09 -32.36
N TYR A 281 -14.04 26.05 -32.49
CA TYR A 281 -15.48 25.82 -32.62
C TYR A 281 -15.81 25.35 -34.04
N PHE A 282 -16.83 24.49 -34.17
CA PHE A 282 -17.25 24.04 -35.51
C PHE A 282 -18.11 25.08 -36.24
N ARG A 283 -18.81 25.96 -35.51
CA ARG A 283 -19.69 26.98 -36.11
C ARG A 283 -19.32 28.40 -35.70
N ARG A 284 -19.03 28.65 -34.42
CA ARG A 284 -18.66 29.97 -33.88
C ARG A 284 -17.15 30.21 -33.84
N THR A 285 -16.54 30.35 -35.01
CA THR A 285 -15.08 30.57 -35.13
C THR A 285 -14.61 31.91 -34.56
N ASP A 286 -15.54 32.83 -34.28
CA ASP A 286 -15.30 34.07 -33.52
C ASP A 286 -14.87 33.82 -32.07
N PHE A 287 -15.03 32.59 -31.56
CA PHE A 287 -14.57 32.16 -30.24
C PHE A 287 -13.39 31.18 -30.29
N ASP A 288 -12.78 30.98 -31.47
CA ASP A 288 -11.58 30.17 -31.57
C ASP A 288 -10.47 30.81 -30.71
N LEU A 289 -9.85 30.06 -29.82
CA LEU A 289 -8.84 30.59 -28.89
C LEU A 289 -7.51 29.90 -29.16
N LEU A 290 -6.45 30.67 -29.33
CA LEU A 290 -5.08 30.16 -29.34
C LEU A 290 -4.34 30.76 -28.15
N MET A 291 -3.80 29.92 -27.28
CA MET A 291 -3.05 30.34 -26.11
C MET A 291 -1.69 29.65 -26.07
N GLN A 292 -0.65 30.44 -25.84
CA GLN A 292 0.71 29.95 -25.61
C GLN A 292 1.15 30.40 -24.23
N THR A 293 1.73 29.49 -23.46
CA THR A 293 2.22 29.75 -22.12
C THR A 293 3.63 29.19 -22.00
N LEU A 294 4.60 30.04 -21.66
CA LEU A 294 5.93 29.64 -21.23
C LEU A 294 6.05 29.92 -19.73
N ARG A 295 6.36 28.89 -18.94
CA ARG A 295 6.50 28.99 -17.49
C ARG A 295 7.85 28.47 -17.03
N ALA A 296 8.42 29.09 -16.01
CA ALA A 296 9.63 28.60 -15.37
C ALA A 296 9.56 28.63 -13.83
N PRO A 297 8.64 27.86 -13.20
CA PRO A 297 8.47 27.89 -11.76
C PRO A 297 9.67 27.29 -11.02
N ILE A 298 10.01 27.89 -9.89
CA ILE A 298 10.91 27.36 -8.88
C ILE A 298 10.05 26.80 -7.74
N HIS A 299 10.33 25.59 -7.31
CA HIS A 299 9.58 24.85 -6.29
C HIS A 299 10.34 24.84 -4.96
N SER A 300 9.61 25.02 -3.86
CA SER A 300 10.10 24.87 -2.48
C SER A 300 9.02 24.23 -1.61
N GLY A 301 9.10 22.91 -1.44
CA GLY A 301 8.10 22.15 -0.69
C GLY A 301 6.72 22.23 -1.36
N ALA A 302 5.74 22.77 -0.63
CA ALA A 302 4.37 22.95 -1.13
C ALA A 302 4.19 24.22 -1.98
N TRP A 303 5.15 25.14 -1.99
CA TRP A 303 5.04 26.42 -2.68
C TRP A 303 5.82 26.41 -3.99
N SER A 304 5.33 27.17 -4.98
CA SER A 304 6.11 27.49 -6.17
C SER A 304 5.92 28.94 -6.61
N ILE A 305 7.00 29.51 -7.15
CA ILE A 305 6.98 30.84 -7.75
C ILE A 305 7.79 30.83 -9.03
N GLY A 306 7.29 31.48 -10.08
CA GLY A 306 8.16 31.77 -11.21
C GLY A 306 7.50 32.54 -12.33
N PRO A 307 8.32 33.01 -13.28
CA PRO A 307 7.83 33.79 -14.39
C PRO A 307 6.92 32.95 -15.29
N VAL A 308 5.85 33.61 -15.73
CA VAL A 308 4.95 33.12 -16.77
C VAL A 308 4.90 34.15 -17.89
N LEU A 309 4.96 33.68 -19.13
CA LEU A 309 4.78 34.48 -20.35
C LEU A 309 3.60 33.89 -21.11
N GLU A 310 2.62 34.73 -21.40
CA GLU A 310 1.38 34.31 -22.04
C GLU A 310 1.14 35.11 -23.32
N HIS A 311 0.65 34.41 -24.34
CA HIS A 311 0.21 35.00 -25.59
C HIS A 311 -1.13 34.39 -25.98
N ALA A 312 -2.17 35.21 -26.12
CA ALA A 312 -3.52 34.78 -26.45
C ALA A 312 -4.03 35.48 -27.71
N MET A 313 -4.67 34.71 -28.59
CA MET A 313 -5.40 35.20 -29.76
C MET A 313 -6.83 34.69 -29.71
N LEU A 314 -7.79 35.55 -30.02
CA LEU A 314 -9.20 35.20 -30.17
C LEU A 314 -9.58 35.36 -31.64
N ALA A 315 -10.13 34.31 -32.24
CA ALA A 315 -10.27 34.10 -33.66
C ALA A 315 -8.94 34.31 -34.41
N ARG A 316 -8.76 35.46 -35.04
CA ARG A 316 -7.51 35.87 -35.72
C ARG A 316 -6.93 37.17 -35.15
N GLU A 317 -7.55 37.69 -34.11
CA GLU A 317 -7.19 38.96 -33.50
C GLU A 317 -6.30 38.72 -32.29
N PHE A 318 -5.33 39.61 -32.12
CA PHE A 318 -4.51 39.65 -30.92
C PHE A 318 -5.37 40.02 -29.71
N LEU A 319 -5.40 39.16 -28.69
CA LEU A 319 -6.11 39.44 -27.44
C LEU A 319 -5.15 40.05 -26.42
N PHE A 320 -4.04 39.37 -26.15
CA PHE A 320 -3.13 39.74 -25.08
C PHE A 320 -1.74 39.11 -25.24
N PHE A 321 -0.72 39.82 -24.80
CA PHE A 321 0.62 39.32 -24.52
C PHE A 321 1.11 39.94 -23.23
N GLY A 322 1.59 39.12 -22.30
CA GLY A 322 2.12 39.64 -21.05
C GLY A 322 3.01 38.67 -20.31
N ALA A 323 3.69 39.24 -19.31
CA ALA A 323 4.54 38.54 -18.39
C ALA A 323 3.99 38.70 -16.98
N GLY A 324 4.07 37.65 -16.18
CA GLY A 324 3.63 37.64 -14.79
C GLY A 324 4.49 36.75 -13.91
N LEU A 325 4.04 36.58 -12.67
CA LEU A 325 4.58 35.62 -11.72
C LEU A 325 3.41 34.77 -11.23
N ASP A 326 3.50 33.46 -11.44
CA ASP A 326 2.58 32.52 -10.82
C ASP A 326 3.06 32.22 -9.41
N LEU A 327 2.16 32.29 -8.43
CA LEU A 327 2.38 31.85 -7.07
C LEU A 327 1.37 30.75 -6.75
N HIS A 328 1.87 29.56 -6.42
CA HIS A 328 1.05 28.43 -6.00
C HIS A 328 1.46 27.92 -4.63
#